data_AF-A0A7C7U2Z5-F1
#
_entry.id   AF-A0A7C7U2Z5-F1
#
_cell.length_a   1.000
_cell.length_b   1.000
_cell.length_c   1.000
_cell.angle_alpha   90.00
_cell.angle_beta   90.00
_cell.angle_gamma   90.00
#
_symmetry.space_group_name_H-M   'P 1'
#
loop_
_entity.id
_entity.type
_entity.pdbx_description
1 polymer ?
#
loop_
_entity_poly.entity_id
_entity_poly.type
_entity_poly.pdbx_seq_one_letter_code
_entity_poly.pdbx_strand_id
1 'polypeptide(L)'
;MSQHDELRPISDSDIELRKSLNDLPEGSIVYSENTHWGHLWDVPSHIQLTSIPTLGLVELESSIQGEVTNAIKSDDIDSLSQLAVTHAITSPRGVMQFFLAKSQYWNVMENIDSSKLWQFIPSGNQSQSNFIAINNQHCVNSCQQKTDTWISQKFQNPISLTKNRIFVQEGIDSEFVIENEYTDNENNSHTICLVIERVGNTDSVTTTVSSQNIIPQGSGFIEDCFTFENNQLLMQIDYSITWSDSTTSQRWINPTGLSGRGDIIIDQSGLLLHWIELV
;
A
#
# COMPACT_ATOMS: atom_id res chain seq x y z
N MET A 1 -15.02 -16.21 -0.66
CA MET A 1 -13.65 -15.66 -0.50
C MET A 1 -13.08 -15.11 -1.81
N SER A 2 -13.43 -15.64 -2.98
CA SER A 2 -12.88 -15.14 -4.26
C SER A 2 -13.22 -13.68 -4.58
N GLN A 3 -14.25 -13.12 -3.92
CA GLN A 3 -14.71 -11.73 -4.07
C GLN A 3 -14.29 -10.83 -2.89
N HIS A 4 -13.46 -11.34 -1.97
CA HIS A 4 -13.07 -10.67 -0.73
C HIS A 4 -11.56 -10.71 -0.55
N ASP A 5 -10.86 -9.93 -1.37
CA ASP A 5 -9.39 -9.91 -1.36
C ASP A 5 -8.82 -9.25 -0.11
N GLU A 6 -9.60 -8.40 0.57
CA GLU A 6 -9.26 -7.79 1.85
C GLU A 6 -9.06 -8.83 2.96
N LEU A 7 -9.66 -10.02 2.81
CA LEU A 7 -9.55 -11.14 3.75
C LEU A 7 -8.36 -12.06 3.45
N ARG A 8 -7.71 -11.90 2.30
CA ARG A 8 -6.55 -12.71 1.90
C ARG A 8 -5.26 -12.09 2.45
N PRO A 9 -4.29 -12.92 2.88
CA PRO A 9 -3.00 -12.40 3.34
C PRO A 9 -2.18 -11.77 2.21
N ILE A 10 -2.38 -12.21 0.96
CA ILE A 10 -1.64 -11.76 -0.23
C ILE A 10 -2.67 -11.20 -1.22
N SER A 11 -2.41 -10.01 -1.77
CA SER A 11 -3.30 -9.39 -2.75
C SER A 11 -3.03 -9.94 -4.15
N ASP A 12 -3.96 -9.72 -5.06
CA ASP A 12 -3.75 -10.09 -6.47
C ASP A 12 -2.60 -9.24 -7.09
N SER A 13 -2.45 -7.98 -6.66
CA SER A 13 -1.31 -7.12 -7.03
C SER A 13 0.04 -7.68 -6.56
N ASP A 14 0.11 -8.26 -5.36
CA ASP A 14 1.32 -8.93 -4.87
C ASP A 14 1.67 -10.15 -5.74
N ILE A 15 0.66 -10.90 -6.20
CA ILE A 15 0.85 -12.07 -7.07
C ILE A 15 1.33 -11.64 -8.46
N GLU A 16 0.78 -10.54 -8.98
CA GLU A 16 1.18 -10.01 -10.27
C GLU A 16 2.61 -9.49 -10.25
N LEU A 17 2.96 -8.66 -9.26
CA LEU A 17 4.30 -8.09 -9.10
C LEU A 17 5.39 -9.16 -8.94
N ARG A 18 5.09 -10.31 -8.35
CA ARG A 18 6.04 -11.44 -8.24
C ARG A 18 6.54 -11.93 -9.59
N LYS A 19 5.74 -11.79 -10.66
CA LYS A 19 6.14 -12.23 -12.00
C LYS A 19 7.37 -11.46 -12.48
N SER A 20 7.48 -10.20 -12.11
CA SER A 20 8.58 -9.29 -12.44
C SER A 20 9.91 -9.68 -11.81
N LEU A 21 9.90 -10.54 -10.78
CA LEU A 21 11.13 -11.13 -10.24
C LEU A 21 11.88 -11.98 -11.26
N ASN A 22 11.20 -12.49 -12.31
CA ASN A 22 11.86 -13.25 -13.39
C ASN A 22 12.78 -12.39 -14.25
N ASP A 23 12.52 -11.07 -14.31
CA ASP A 23 13.26 -10.14 -15.17
C ASP A 23 14.46 -9.51 -14.44
N LEU A 24 14.64 -9.84 -13.15
CA LEU A 24 15.76 -9.34 -12.37
C LEU A 24 17.08 -10.02 -12.77
N PRO A 25 18.22 -9.31 -12.65
CA PRO A 25 19.53 -9.89 -12.96
C PRO A 25 19.85 -11.12 -12.10
N GLU A 26 20.59 -12.07 -12.68
CA GLU A 26 21.11 -13.23 -11.97
C GLU A 26 21.96 -12.81 -10.75
N GLY A 27 21.72 -13.47 -9.61
CA GLY A 27 22.40 -13.17 -8.36
C GLY A 27 21.78 -12.02 -7.56
N SER A 28 20.63 -11.49 -7.97
CA SER A 28 19.92 -10.48 -7.20
C SER A 28 19.49 -11.00 -5.82
N ILE A 29 19.73 -10.18 -4.79
CA ILE A 29 19.27 -10.43 -3.42
C ILE A 29 18.14 -9.46 -3.14
N VAL A 30 16.93 -10.01 -2.98
CA VAL A 30 15.68 -9.26 -2.84
C VAL A 30 15.24 -9.28 -1.38
N TYR A 31 15.12 -8.09 -0.80
CA TYR A 31 14.45 -7.93 0.48
C TYR A 31 12.95 -8.15 0.33
N SER A 32 12.37 -9.05 1.13
CA SER A 32 10.92 -9.16 1.24
C SER A 32 10.47 -8.91 2.68
N GLU A 33 9.45 -8.08 2.85
CA GLU A 33 9.00 -7.65 4.18
C GLU A 33 8.38 -8.80 4.99
N ASN A 34 8.86 -9.02 6.21
CA ASN A 34 8.28 -10.01 7.12
C ASN A 34 7.03 -9.48 7.84
N THR A 35 5.83 -9.79 7.35
CA THR A 35 4.64 -10.15 8.14
C THR A 35 3.60 -10.78 7.20
N HIS A 36 3.19 -12.04 7.43
CA HIS A 36 2.26 -12.92 6.68
C HIS A 36 2.27 -12.99 5.13
N TRP A 37 2.72 -11.98 4.38
CA TRP A 37 2.87 -11.92 2.92
C TRP A 37 4.33 -11.98 2.44
N GLY A 38 5.29 -11.82 3.36
CA GLY A 38 6.73 -11.71 3.09
C GLY A 38 7.42 -12.95 2.56
N HIS A 39 6.88 -14.13 2.84
CA HIS A 39 7.43 -15.36 2.31
C HIS A 39 6.90 -15.56 0.90
N LEU A 40 7.72 -15.16 -0.06
CA LEU A 40 7.47 -15.45 -1.46
C LEU A 40 7.70 -16.96 -1.65
N TRP A 41 6.73 -17.60 -2.29
CA TRP A 41 6.86 -18.97 -2.77
C TRP A 41 7.14 -18.94 -4.26
N ASP A 42 7.74 -20.03 -4.78
CA ASP A 42 8.02 -20.19 -6.21
C ASP A 42 8.87 -19.03 -6.80
N VAL A 43 9.84 -18.56 -6.02
CA VAL A 43 10.78 -17.52 -6.45
C VAL A 43 11.74 -18.10 -7.49
N PRO A 44 12.07 -17.35 -8.57
CA PRO A 44 12.98 -17.83 -9.59
C PRO A 44 14.32 -18.25 -8.99
N SER A 45 14.87 -19.36 -9.47
CA SER A 45 16.07 -19.98 -8.86
C SER A 45 17.33 -19.11 -8.88
N HIS A 46 17.35 -18.06 -9.70
CA HIS A 46 18.45 -17.10 -9.82
C HIS A 46 18.33 -15.92 -8.84
N ILE A 47 17.26 -15.87 -8.04
CA ILE A 47 16.96 -14.83 -7.05
C ILE A 47 17.11 -15.40 -5.64
N GLN A 48 17.80 -14.65 -4.79
CA GLN A 48 17.90 -14.95 -3.36
C GLN A 48 16.97 -14.01 -2.59
N LEU A 49 16.27 -14.53 -1.59
CA LEU A 49 15.46 -13.71 -0.68
C LEU A 49 16.18 -13.52 0.65
N THR A 50 16.01 -12.36 1.25
CA THR A 50 16.47 -12.11 2.63
C THR A 50 15.63 -12.88 3.65
N SER A 51 14.34 -13.10 3.36
CA SER A 51 13.43 -13.88 4.21
C SER A 51 13.39 -15.34 3.75
N ILE A 52 13.52 -16.27 4.71
CA ILE A 52 13.45 -17.70 4.45
C ILE A 52 12.29 -18.27 5.28
N PRO A 53 11.27 -18.89 4.66
CA PRO A 53 10.21 -19.54 5.40
C PRO A 53 10.75 -20.75 6.15
N THR A 54 10.70 -20.72 7.49
CA THR A 54 11.01 -21.89 8.30
C THR A 54 9.74 -22.64 8.66
N LEU A 55 9.51 -23.79 8.03
CA LEU A 55 8.39 -24.67 8.37
C LEU A 55 8.67 -25.53 9.63
N GLY A 56 9.60 -25.11 10.50
CA GLY A 56 10.06 -25.90 11.65
C GLY A 56 10.82 -27.19 11.28
N LEU A 57 11.10 -27.41 9.99
CA LEU A 57 11.81 -28.58 9.47
C LEU A 57 13.31 -28.32 9.26
N VAL A 58 13.71 -27.05 9.23
CA VAL A 58 15.09 -26.61 9.01
C VAL A 58 15.42 -25.56 10.06
N GLU A 59 16.48 -25.80 10.83
CA GLU A 59 17.05 -24.82 11.74
C GLU A 59 17.89 -23.83 10.91
N LEU A 60 17.49 -22.56 10.87
CA LEU A 60 18.30 -21.52 10.23
C LEU A 60 19.43 -21.13 11.19
N GLU A 61 20.67 -21.40 10.80
CA GLU A 61 21.84 -20.98 11.57
C GLU A 61 22.05 -19.45 11.53
N SER A 62 21.61 -18.79 10.45
CA SER A 62 21.64 -17.32 10.31
C SER A 62 20.60 -16.81 9.30
N SER A 63 20.14 -15.58 9.46
CA SER A 63 19.29 -14.87 8.50
C SER A 63 19.65 -13.39 8.50
N ILE A 64 19.88 -12.82 7.31
CA ILE A 64 20.19 -11.40 7.13
C ILE A 64 18.95 -10.50 7.21
N GLN A 65 17.73 -11.08 7.26
CA GLN A 65 16.46 -10.34 7.20
C GLN A 65 16.36 -9.20 8.21
N GLY A 66 16.73 -9.47 9.47
CA GLY A 66 16.65 -8.48 10.54
C GLY A 66 17.65 -7.35 10.34
N GLU A 67 18.87 -7.68 9.91
CA GLU A 67 19.93 -6.72 9.61
C GLU A 67 19.53 -5.83 8.43
N VAL A 68 19.04 -6.42 7.34
CA VAL A 68 18.55 -5.67 6.17
C VAL A 68 17.35 -4.79 6.55
N THR A 69 16.40 -5.30 7.34
CA THR A 69 15.23 -4.50 7.79
C THR A 69 15.68 -3.26 8.56
N ASN A 70 16.65 -3.40 9.47
CA ASN A 70 17.17 -2.29 10.24
C ASN A 70 17.95 -1.32 9.34
N ALA A 71 18.78 -1.83 8.44
CA ALA A 71 19.56 -1.02 7.52
C ALA A 71 18.66 -0.19 6.58
N ILE A 72 17.55 -0.75 6.08
CA ILE A 72 16.54 0.01 5.32
C ILE A 72 15.92 1.11 6.19
N LYS A 73 15.50 0.78 7.43
CA LYS A 73 14.85 1.76 8.32
C LYS A 73 15.75 2.94 8.70
N SER A 74 17.07 2.74 8.68
CA SER A 74 18.07 3.75 9.05
C SER A 74 18.84 4.34 7.86
N ASP A 75 18.50 3.98 6.62
CA ASP A 75 19.28 4.31 5.42
C ASP A 75 20.79 3.98 5.56
N ASP A 76 21.10 2.82 6.15
CA ASP A 76 22.50 2.35 6.31
C ASP A 76 22.99 1.70 5.01
N ILE A 77 23.50 2.54 4.11
CA ILE A 77 23.98 2.16 2.77
C ILE A 77 25.17 1.22 2.82
N ASP A 78 26.05 1.39 3.82
CA ASP A 78 27.23 0.55 3.97
C ASP A 78 26.81 -0.88 4.34
N SER A 79 25.91 -1.04 5.30
CA SER A 79 25.34 -2.34 5.67
C SER A 79 24.57 -2.98 4.51
N LEU A 80 23.72 -2.23 3.81
CA LEU A 80 22.97 -2.76 2.65
C LEU A 80 23.90 -3.24 1.53
N SER A 81 24.97 -2.49 1.26
CA SER A 81 25.99 -2.86 0.28
C SER A 81 26.81 -4.08 0.72
N GLN A 82 27.18 -4.15 2.00
CA GLN A 82 27.91 -5.29 2.56
C GLN A 82 27.08 -6.59 2.53
N LEU A 83 25.78 -6.48 2.79
CA LEU A 83 24.82 -7.58 2.71
C LEU A 83 24.41 -7.92 1.26
N ALA A 84 24.97 -7.20 0.28
CA ALA A 84 24.73 -7.35 -1.15
C ALA A 84 23.24 -7.30 -1.56
N VAL A 85 22.42 -6.56 -0.81
CA VAL A 85 21.00 -6.35 -1.14
C VAL A 85 20.92 -5.49 -2.40
N THR A 86 20.19 -5.95 -3.40
CA THR A 86 20.06 -5.25 -4.68
C THR A 86 18.66 -4.71 -4.92
N HIS A 87 17.64 -5.37 -4.37
CA HIS A 87 16.24 -5.03 -4.59
C HIS A 87 15.42 -5.21 -3.31
N ALA A 88 14.21 -4.66 -3.31
CA ALA A 88 13.21 -4.92 -2.28
C ALA A 88 11.84 -5.12 -2.94
N ILE A 89 10.96 -5.88 -2.30
CA ILE A 89 9.57 -6.05 -2.71
C ILE A 89 8.65 -5.83 -1.50
N THR A 90 7.62 -5.01 -1.70
CA THR A 90 6.68 -4.61 -0.64
C THR A 90 5.23 -4.72 -1.08
N SER A 91 4.35 -4.97 -0.11
CA SER A 91 2.90 -5.04 -0.28
C SER A 91 2.24 -3.79 0.32
N PRO A 92 1.08 -3.33 -0.18
CA PRO A 92 0.29 -2.27 0.45
C PRO A 92 -0.19 -2.61 1.86
N ARG A 93 -0.16 -3.90 2.24
CA ARG A 93 -0.44 -4.34 3.61
C ARG A 93 0.73 -4.11 4.56
N GLY A 94 1.90 -3.87 3.99
CA GLY A 94 3.17 -3.62 4.66
C GLY A 94 3.34 -2.23 5.24
N VAL A 95 4.50 -2.05 5.86
CA VAL A 95 5.01 -0.77 6.37
C VAL A 95 6.38 -0.40 5.76
N MET A 96 7.14 -1.37 5.26
CA MET A 96 8.49 -1.14 4.75
C MET A 96 8.51 -0.22 3.52
N GLN A 97 7.45 -0.22 2.73
CA GLN A 97 7.32 0.70 1.58
C GLN A 97 7.40 2.17 1.98
N PHE A 98 6.94 2.54 3.18
CA PHE A 98 7.00 3.93 3.65
C PHE A 98 8.44 4.37 3.92
N PHE A 99 9.31 3.45 4.35
CA PHE A 99 10.73 3.72 4.55
C PHE A 99 11.46 3.81 3.22
N LEU A 100 11.20 2.85 2.32
CA LEU A 100 11.80 2.81 0.99
C LEU A 100 11.42 4.06 0.17
N ALA A 101 10.14 4.41 0.13
CA ALA A 101 9.65 5.56 -0.60
C ALA A 101 10.18 6.90 -0.07
N LYS A 102 10.43 7.02 1.24
CA LYS A 102 11.04 8.24 1.82
C LYS A 102 12.54 8.33 1.58
N SER A 103 13.18 7.24 1.20
CA SER A 103 14.63 7.16 1.05
C SER A 103 15.05 7.58 -0.35
N GLN A 104 16.08 8.43 -0.45
CA GLN A 104 16.66 8.83 -1.73
C GLN A 104 17.45 7.70 -2.43
N TYR A 105 17.62 6.54 -1.79
CA TYR A 105 18.46 5.44 -2.26
C TYR A 105 17.68 4.29 -2.90
N TRP A 106 16.35 4.39 -2.95
CA TRP A 106 15.51 3.34 -3.49
C TRP A 106 14.68 3.87 -4.65
N ASN A 107 14.80 3.23 -5.80
CA ASN A 107 14.02 3.56 -6.98
C ASN A 107 12.85 2.58 -7.14
N VAL A 108 11.65 3.08 -7.47
CA VAL A 108 10.52 2.22 -7.86
C VAL A 108 10.78 1.70 -9.27
N MET A 109 10.92 0.39 -9.41
CA MET A 109 11.01 -0.27 -10.73
C MET A 109 9.62 -0.55 -11.29
N GLU A 110 8.71 -0.98 -10.42
CA GLU A 110 7.36 -1.36 -10.79
C GLU A 110 6.41 -1.11 -9.62
N ASN A 111 5.20 -0.68 -9.95
CA ASN A 111 4.13 -0.42 -9.01
C ASN A 111 2.83 -0.97 -9.57
N ILE A 112 2.20 -1.88 -8.84
CA ILE A 112 0.89 -2.45 -9.16
C ILE A 112 0.02 -2.26 -7.94
N ASP A 113 -0.89 -1.29 -7.96
CA ASP A 113 -1.82 -0.99 -6.86
C ASP A 113 -1.14 -0.95 -5.47
N SER A 114 -0.05 -0.17 -5.37
CA SER A 114 0.83 -0.03 -4.20
C SER A 114 1.63 -1.28 -3.80
N SER A 115 1.57 -2.39 -4.54
CA SER A 115 2.57 -3.45 -4.46
C SER A 115 3.77 -3.00 -5.31
N LYS A 116 4.94 -2.84 -4.69
CA LYS A 116 6.10 -2.18 -5.32
C LYS A 116 7.34 -3.06 -5.33
N LEU A 117 8.03 -3.07 -6.47
CA LEU A 117 9.37 -3.60 -6.65
C LEU A 117 10.35 -2.44 -6.70
N TRP A 118 11.41 -2.55 -5.91
CA TRP A 118 12.37 -1.48 -5.67
C TRP A 118 13.77 -1.92 -6.07
N GLN A 119 14.55 -0.98 -6.59
CA GLN A 119 15.97 -1.14 -6.84
C GLN A 119 16.78 -0.32 -5.85
N PHE A 120 17.83 -0.93 -5.28
CA PHE A 120 18.78 -0.22 -4.45
C PHE A 120 19.79 0.55 -5.31
N ILE A 121 19.86 1.87 -5.12
CA ILE A 121 20.76 2.79 -5.81
C ILE A 121 21.60 3.53 -4.76
N PRO A 122 22.80 3.01 -4.41
CA PRO A 122 23.64 3.57 -3.35
C PRO A 122 24.05 5.03 -3.57
N SER A 123 24.08 5.50 -4.83
CA SER A 123 24.42 6.87 -5.16
C SER A 123 23.34 7.88 -4.74
N GLY A 124 22.14 7.43 -4.39
CA GLY A 124 21.04 8.29 -3.96
C GLY A 124 20.35 9.01 -5.12
N ASN A 125 19.72 10.15 -4.81
CA ASN A 125 19.03 11.04 -5.76
C ASN A 125 17.86 10.37 -6.52
N GLN A 126 17.20 9.40 -5.88
CA GLN A 126 15.94 8.83 -6.36
C GLN A 126 14.75 9.66 -5.87
N SER A 127 13.61 9.57 -6.55
CA SER A 127 12.37 10.23 -6.14
C SER A 127 11.95 9.79 -4.75
N GLN A 128 11.49 10.75 -3.93
CA GLN A 128 11.05 10.51 -2.57
C GLN A 128 9.56 10.82 -2.42
N SER A 129 8.85 9.99 -1.68
CA SER A 129 7.44 10.19 -1.40
C SER A 129 7.19 10.73 0.01
N ASN A 130 6.23 11.63 0.11
CA ASN A 130 5.60 12.01 1.37
C ASN A 130 4.25 11.31 1.54
N PHE A 131 3.74 11.26 2.76
CA PHE A 131 2.54 10.49 3.08
C PHE A 131 1.60 11.25 4.01
N ILE A 132 0.31 11.20 3.71
CA ILE A 132 -0.76 11.73 4.57
C ILE A 132 -1.62 10.56 5.05
N ALA A 133 -1.75 10.44 6.37
CA ALA A 133 -2.63 9.47 7.01
C ALA A 133 -4.08 9.95 6.99
N ILE A 134 -4.97 9.20 6.33
CA ILE A 134 -6.38 9.59 6.28
C ILE A 134 -7.09 9.24 7.59
N ASN A 135 -7.83 10.22 8.12
CA ASN A 135 -8.61 10.06 9.34
C ASN A 135 -9.93 10.85 9.25
N ASN A 136 -10.72 10.86 10.34
CA ASN A 136 -12.07 11.44 10.35
C ASN A 136 -12.11 12.97 10.17
N GLN A 137 -10.99 13.66 10.43
CA GLN A 137 -10.91 15.11 10.26
C GLN A 137 -10.97 15.53 8.80
N HIS A 138 -10.57 14.65 7.87
CA HIS A 138 -10.64 14.91 6.43
C HIS A 138 -12.04 14.70 5.85
N CYS A 139 -12.97 14.16 6.63
CA CYS A 139 -14.31 13.86 6.15
C CYS A 139 -15.21 15.09 6.18
N VAL A 140 -15.88 15.39 5.06
CA VAL A 140 -16.94 16.41 5.02
C VAL A 140 -18.29 15.78 5.32
N ASN A 141 -18.61 14.66 4.66
CA ASN A 141 -19.89 13.95 4.82
C ASN A 141 -19.73 12.43 4.72
N SER A 142 -20.71 11.71 5.28
CA SER A 142 -20.92 10.27 5.04
C SER A 142 -19.78 9.30 5.38
N CYS A 143 -18.75 9.71 6.14
CA CYS A 143 -17.69 8.78 6.52
C CYS A 143 -18.08 7.87 7.68
N GLN A 144 -17.89 6.57 7.45
CA GLN A 144 -17.88 5.58 8.50
C GLN A 144 -16.44 5.26 8.87
N GLN A 145 -16.25 4.69 10.05
CA GLN A 145 -14.96 4.14 10.46
C GLN A 145 -15.06 2.63 10.57
N LYS A 146 -13.99 1.97 10.13
CA LYS A 146 -13.87 0.52 10.21
C LYS A 146 -12.47 0.13 10.65
N THR A 147 -12.36 -0.90 11.49
CA THR A 147 -11.05 -1.40 11.91
C THR A 147 -10.31 -2.01 10.70
N ASP A 148 -9.04 -1.64 10.51
CA ASP A 148 -8.17 -2.27 9.51
C ASP A 148 -7.92 -3.72 9.92
N THR A 149 -8.37 -4.67 9.11
CA THR A 149 -8.26 -6.13 9.34
C THR A 149 -6.83 -6.56 9.65
N TRP A 150 -5.84 -5.86 9.09
CA TRP A 150 -4.42 -6.18 9.18
C TRP A 150 -3.65 -5.22 10.10
N ILE A 151 -4.33 -4.45 10.94
CA ILE A 151 -3.68 -3.46 11.81
C ILE A 151 -2.62 -4.08 12.73
N SER A 152 -2.87 -5.29 13.26
CA SER A 152 -1.94 -5.98 14.15
C SER A 152 -0.61 -6.36 13.49
N GLN A 153 -0.58 -6.37 12.16
CA GLN A 153 0.58 -6.70 11.34
C GLN A 153 1.36 -5.44 10.93
N LYS A 154 0.76 -4.24 11.03
CA LYS A 154 1.38 -2.95 10.68
C LYS A 154 2.12 -2.31 11.87
N PHE A 155 2.97 -3.07 12.55
CA PHE A 155 3.75 -2.58 13.69
C PHE A 155 4.75 -1.50 13.25
N GLN A 156 4.97 -0.48 14.10
CA GLN A 156 5.88 0.64 13.82
C GLN A 156 5.62 1.35 12.49
N ASN A 157 4.34 1.44 12.08
CA ASN A 157 3.99 2.19 10.89
C ASN A 157 4.42 3.68 11.03
N PRO A 158 5.32 4.19 10.18
CA PRO A 158 5.90 5.52 10.33
C PRO A 158 4.92 6.67 10.03
N ILE A 159 3.79 6.38 9.39
CA ILE A 159 2.77 7.40 9.05
C ILE A 159 1.66 7.48 10.12
N SER A 160 1.87 6.89 11.30
CA SER A 160 0.99 7.00 12.48
C SER A 160 -0.51 6.72 12.20
N LEU A 161 -0.78 5.71 11.37
CA LEU A 161 -2.15 5.29 11.08
C LEU A 161 -2.86 4.83 12.36
N THR A 162 -4.08 5.34 12.59
CA THR A 162 -4.92 4.82 13.68
C THR A 162 -5.35 3.38 13.38
N LYS A 163 -5.93 2.67 14.35
CA LYS A 163 -6.51 1.33 14.08
C LYS A 163 -7.70 1.35 13.12
N ASN A 164 -8.37 2.50 13.01
CA ASN A 164 -9.54 2.68 12.17
C ASN A 164 -9.15 3.36 10.86
N ARG A 165 -9.84 2.98 9.80
CA ARG A 165 -9.77 3.58 8.47
C ARG A 165 -11.12 4.19 8.14
N ILE A 166 -11.12 5.16 7.23
CA ILE A 166 -12.36 5.68 6.69
C ILE A 166 -12.93 4.66 5.72
N PHE A 167 -14.21 4.36 5.91
CA PHE A 167 -14.98 3.47 5.06
C PHE A 167 -16.09 4.27 4.38
N VAL A 168 -16.11 4.20 3.05
CA VAL A 168 -17.17 4.75 2.19
C VAL A 168 -18.01 3.58 1.72
N GLN A 169 -19.25 3.50 2.21
CA GLN A 169 -20.15 2.45 1.82
C GLN A 169 -20.50 2.59 0.33
N GLU A 170 -20.51 1.47 -0.39
CA GLU A 170 -20.94 1.45 -1.79
C GLU A 170 -22.37 2.01 -1.95
N GLY A 171 -22.56 2.86 -2.96
CA GLY A 171 -23.81 3.56 -3.24
C GLY A 171 -24.05 4.80 -2.37
N ILE A 172 -23.05 5.24 -1.58
CA ILE A 172 -23.12 6.49 -0.81
C ILE A 172 -21.99 7.40 -1.26
N ASP A 173 -22.35 8.54 -1.85
CA ASP A 173 -21.40 9.57 -2.24
C ASP A 173 -20.72 10.19 -1.01
N SER A 174 -19.45 10.56 -1.16
CA SER A 174 -18.64 11.09 -0.06
C SER A 174 -17.66 12.15 -0.56
N GLU A 175 -17.43 13.14 0.28
CA GLU A 175 -16.54 14.28 0.03
C GLU A 175 -15.51 14.39 1.16
N PHE A 176 -14.28 14.70 0.74
CA PHE A 176 -13.11 14.79 1.60
C PHE A 176 -12.35 16.07 1.30
N VAL A 177 -11.85 16.66 2.37
CA VAL A 177 -10.95 17.81 2.32
C VAL A 177 -9.66 17.38 2.99
N ILE A 178 -8.60 17.29 2.20
CA ILE A 178 -7.27 16.91 2.70
C ILE A 178 -6.39 18.15 2.66
N GLU A 179 -5.90 18.56 3.83
CA GLU A 179 -4.89 19.61 3.91
C GLU A 179 -3.55 19.02 3.48
N ASN A 180 -2.95 19.61 2.43
CA ASN A 180 -1.60 19.25 2.03
C ASN A 180 -0.60 20.07 2.85
N GLU A 181 0.01 19.41 3.83
CA GLU A 181 1.05 20.00 4.67
C GLU A 181 2.42 20.04 3.98
N TYR A 182 2.57 19.36 2.84
CA TYR A 182 3.81 19.29 2.09
C TYR A 182 3.84 20.40 1.03
N THR A 183 4.45 21.53 1.39
CA THR A 183 4.76 22.60 0.45
C THR A 183 6.14 22.34 -0.15
N ASP A 184 6.19 21.69 -1.32
CA ASP A 184 7.40 21.77 -2.12
C ASP A 184 7.28 22.95 -3.09
N ASN A 185 8.21 23.90 -2.95
CA ASN A 185 8.24 25.13 -3.75
C ASN A 185 9.00 24.93 -5.08
N GLU A 186 9.40 23.70 -5.38
CA GLU A 186 10.09 23.37 -6.61
C GLU A 186 9.09 23.23 -7.77
N ASN A 187 9.47 23.78 -8.94
CA ASN A 187 8.68 23.75 -10.18
C ASN A 187 8.69 22.34 -10.82
N ASN A 188 8.25 21.34 -10.07
CA ASN A 188 8.16 19.96 -10.51
C ASN A 188 6.68 19.56 -10.62
N SER A 189 6.40 18.59 -11.50
CA SER A 189 5.11 17.89 -11.52
C SER A 189 5.01 17.02 -10.29
N HIS A 190 3.88 17.09 -9.59
CA HIS A 190 3.64 16.29 -8.40
C HIS A 190 2.53 15.29 -8.68
N THR A 191 2.69 14.05 -8.23
CA THR A 191 1.65 13.03 -8.36
C THR A 191 1.12 12.69 -6.98
N ILE A 192 -0.20 12.77 -6.83
CA ILE A 192 -0.90 12.41 -5.61
C ILE A 192 -1.65 11.12 -5.88
N CYS A 193 -1.32 10.07 -5.15
CA CYS A 193 -1.98 8.78 -5.25
C CYS A 193 -2.73 8.47 -3.95
N LEU A 194 -4.04 8.28 -4.04
CA LEU A 194 -4.84 7.79 -2.94
C LEU A 194 -4.87 6.26 -2.98
N VAL A 195 -4.44 5.62 -1.88
CA VAL A 195 -4.46 4.16 -1.76
C VAL A 195 -5.76 3.71 -1.12
N ILE A 196 -6.50 2.89 -1.87
CA ILE A 196 -7.84 2.44 -1.53
C ILE A 196 -7.87 0.91 -1.54
N GLU A 197 -8.55 0.30 -0.58
CA GLU A 197 -8.87 -1.13 -0.60
C GLU A 197 -10.37 -1.31 -0.80
N ARG A 198 -10.75 -2.00 -1.87
CA ARG A 198 -12.15 -2.39 -2.13
C ARG A 198 -12.51 -3.55 -1.21
N VAL A 199 -13.51 -3.33 -0.36
CA VAL A 199 -14.03 -4.33 0.57
C VAL A 199 -15.17 -5.07 -0.13
N GLY A 200 -14.96 -6.37 -0.40
CA GLY A 200 -15.85 -7.11 -1.28
C GLY A 200 -15.65 -6.74 -2.75
N ASN A 201 -16.57 -7.20 -3.61
CA ASN A 201 -16.58 -6.86 -5.04
C ASN A 201 -17.46 -5.62 -5.26
N THR A 202 -16.84 -4.45 -5.34
CA THR A 202 -17.51 -3.15 -5.51
C THR A 202 -17.73 -2.86 -7.00
N ASP A 203 -18.84 -2.22 -7.34
CA ASP A 203 -19.14 -1.60 -8.64
C ASP A 203 -18.08 -0.54 -9.01
N SER A 204 -18.13 -0.08 -10.26
CA SER A 204 -17.31 1.05 -10.70
C SER A 204 -17.70 2.33 -9.97
N VAL A 205 -16.71 3.16 -9.66
CA VAL A 205 -16.90 4.41 -8.94
C VAL A 205 -16.15 5.54 -9.64
N THR A 206 -16.74 6.74 -9.61
CA THR A 206 -16.09 7.94 -10.16
C THR A 206 -15.48 8.72 -9.01
N THR A 207 -14.19 9.02 -9.14
CA THR A 207 -13.44 9.82 -8.18
C THR A 207 -13.04 11.13 -8.84
N THR A 208 -13.01 12.21 -8.07
CA THR A 208 -12.68 13.54 -8.62
C THR A 208 -11.68 14.26 -7.73
N VAL A 209 -10.57 14.70 -8.32
CA VAL A 209 -9.64 15.68 -7.77
C VAL A 209 -9.21 16.64 -8.86
N SER A 210 -9.91 17.76 -9.02
CA SER A 210 -9.76 18.68 -10.17
C SER A 210 -10.10 18.07 -11.54
N SER A 211 -9.71 16.83 -11.81
CA SER A 211 -10.13 15.95 -12.92
C SER A 211 -10.86 14.71 -12.39
N GLN A 212 -11.60 14.03 -13.27
CA GLN A 212 -12.34 12.81 -12.94
C GLN A 212 -11.57 11.56 -13.36
N ASN A 213 -11.53 10.56 -12.49
CA ASN A 213 -11.07 9.21 -12.76
C ASN A 213 -12.23 8.22 -12.57
N ILE A 214 -12.17 7.10 -13.28
CA ILE A 214 -13.12 5.98 -13.10
C ILE A 214 -12.34 4.79 -12.58
N ILE A 215 -12.65 4.36 -11.37
CA ILE A 215 -12.14 3.11 -10.81
C ILE A 215 -13.08 1.99 -11.26
N PRO A 216 -12.58 0.96 -11.96
CA PRO A 216 -13.42 -0.13 -12.44
C PRO A 216 -13.92 -1.02 -11.30
N GLN A 217 -14.99 -1.75 -11.59
CA GLN A 217 -15.53 -2.78 -10.70
C GLN A 217 -14.45 -3.81 -10.31
N GLY A 218 -14.42 -4.22 -9.04
CA GLY A 218 -13.56 -5.32 -8.59
C GLY A 218 -13.37 -5.37 -7.08
N SER A 219 -12.32 -6.07 -6.65
CA SER A 219 -11.91 -6.23 -5.25
C SER A 219 -10.42 -5.97 -5.08
N GLY A 220 -9.98 -5.76 -3.83
CA GLY A 220 -8.56 -5.57 -3.50
C GLY A 220 -8.09 -4.11 -3.59
N PHE A 221 -6.78 -3.93 -3.49
CA PHE A 221 -6.15 -2.61 -3.52
C PHE A 221 -6.29 -1.94 -4.90
N ILE A 222 -6.22 -0.62 -4.91
CA ILE A 222 -6.15 0.24 -6.08
C ILE A 222 -5.43 1.53 -5.68
N GLU A 223 -4.66 2.09 -6.60
CA GLU A 223 -4.15 3.46 -6.51
C GLU A 223 -4.93 4.39 -7.43
N ASP A 224 -5.52 5.43 -6.86
CA ASP A 224 -6.19 6.50 -7.61
C ASP A 224 -5.28 7.73 -7.66
N CYS A 225 -4.60 7.91 -8.79
CA CYS A 225 -3.53 8.89 -8.95
C CYS A 225 -3.94 10.08 -9.82
N PHE A 226 -3.48 11.26 -9.39
CA PHE A 226 -3.69 12.54 -10.07
C PHE A 226 -2.35 13.28 -10.18
N THR A 227 -1.99 13.69 -11.38
CA THR A 227 -0.76 14.45 -11.62
C THR A 227 -1.10 15.92 -11.80
N PHE A 228 -0.40 16.77 -11.05
CA PHE A 228 -0.52 18.22 -11.08
C PHE A 228 0.75 18.83 -11.66
N GLU A 229 0.61 19.68 -12.67
CA GLU A 229 1.72 20.45 -13.23
C GLU A 229 1.87 21.78 -12.44
N ASN A 230 3.10 22.15 -12.09
CA ASN A 230 3.60 23.46 -11.57
C ASN A 230 2.60 24.46 -10.94
N ASN A 231 2.88 24.93 -9.71
CA ASN A 231 2.12 25.94 -8.95
C ASN A 231 0.67 25.57 -8.57
N GLN A 232 0.27 24.31 -8.78
CA GLN A 232 -1.09 23.82 -8.49
C GLN A 232 -1.16 22.74 -7.42
N LEU A 233 -0.08 22.49 -6.67
CA LEU A 233 -0.24 21.73 -5.42
C LEU A 233 -1.11 22.57 -4.49
N LEU A 234 -2.40 22.26 -4.50
CA LEU A 234 -3.37 22.93 -3.69
C LEU A 234 -2.98 22.68 -2.24
N MET A 235 -2.99 23.74 -1.42
CA MET A 235 -2.93 23.60 0.04
C MET A 235 -4.06 22.70 0.56
N GLN A 236 -5.12 22.54 -0.24
CA GLN A 236 -6.29 21.75 0.06
C GLN A 236 -6.70 20.92 -1.15
N ILE A 237 -6.76 19.61 -0.97
CA ILE A 237 -7.20 18.65 -1.99
C ILE A 237 -8.65 18.30 -1.68
N ASP A 238 -9.56 18.73 -2.56
CA ASP A 238 -10.97 18.34 -2.51
C ASP A 238 -11.13 17.03 -3.29
N TYR A 239 -11.35 15.93 -2.59
CA TYR A 239 -11.50 14.59 -3.14
C TYR A 239 -12.96 14.14 -2.98
N SER A 240 -13.60 13.73 -4.07
CA SER A 240 -14.97 13.19 -4.00
C SER A 240 -15.07 11.81 -4.62
N ILE A 241 -15.97 11.00 -4.04
CA ILE A 241 -16.34 9.67 -4.49
C ILE A 241 -17.82 9.72 -4.84
N THR A 242 -18.15 9.37 -6.08
CA THR A 242 -19.51 9.35 -6.60
C THR A 242 -19.83 8.00 -7.22
N TRP A 243 -20.94 7.41 -6.80
CA TRP A 243 -21.46 6.14 -7.32
C TRP A 243 -22.57 6.38 -8.35
N SER A 244 -22.86 5.36 -9.15
CA SER A 244 -24.09 5.39 -9.96
C SER A 244 -25.33 5.30 -9.06
N ASP A 245 -26.41 5.99 -9.41
CA ASP A 245 -27.71 5.90 -8.71
C ASP A 245 -28.26 4.46 -8.62
N SER A 246 -27.81 3.57 -9.52
CA SER A 246 -28.19 2.15 -9.53
C SER A 246 -27.39 1.27 -8.57
N THR A 247 -26.29 1.78 -8.03
CA THR A 247 -25.34 1.00 -7.23
C THR A 247 -25.88 0.80 -5.81
N THR A 248 -25.77 -0.43 -5.30
CA THR A 248 -26.26 -0.78 -3.97
C THR A 248 -25.26 -1.66 -3.25
N SER A 249 -24.95 -1.31 -2.00
CA SER A 249 -24.05 -2.10 -1.15
C SER A 249 -24.57 -3.52 -0.90
N GLN A 250 -23.72 -4.50 -1.17
CA GLN A 250 -23.90 -5.91 -0.84
C GLN A 250 -23.56 -6.17 0.63
N ARG A 251 -24.26 -7.12 1.25
CA ARG A 251 -24.03 -7.53 2.64
C ARG A 251 -23.56 -8.97 2.73
N TRP A 252 -22.63 -9.24 3.65
CA TRP A 252 -22.18 -10.60 3.95
C TRP A 252 -21.83 -10.77 5.42
N ILE A 253 -21.63 -12.03 5.82
CA ILE A 253 -21.09 -12.37 7.14
C ILE A 253 -19.58 -12.26 7.08
N ASN A 254 -19.00 -11.33 7.82
CA ASN A 254 -17.56 -11.10 7.86
C ASN A 254 -16.87 -12.08 8.84
N PRO A 255 -16.00 -12.98 8.34
CA PRO A 255 -15.26 -13.93 9.18
C PRO A 255 -14.32 -13.25 10.19
N THR A 256 -13.83 -12.04 9.94
CA THR A 256 -12.95 -11.33 10.86
C THR A 256 -13.72 -10.87 12.09
N GLY A 257 -14.94 -10.38 11.92
CA GLY A 257 -15.87 -10.10 13.02
C GLY A 257 -16.22 -11.33 13.84
N LEU A 258 -16.52 -12.46 13.19
CA LEU A 258 -16.80 -13.73 13.88
C LEU A 258 -15.59 -14.27 14.67
N SER A 259 -14.37 -14.04 14.18
CA SER A 259 -13.13 -14.47 14.85
C SER A 259 -12.62 -13.47 15.90
N GLY A 260 -13.29 -12.32 16.08
CA GLY A 260 -12.87 -11.25 16.99
C GLY A 260 -11.68 -10.42 16.51
N ARG A 261 -11.24 -10.61 15.26
CA ARG A 261 -10.21 -9.78 14.61
C ARG A 261 -10.77 -8.50 13.99
N GLY A 262 -12.07 -8.48 13.70
CA GLY A 262 -12.81 -7.31 13.22
C GLY A 262 -13.90 -6.89 14.19
N ASP A 263 -14.46 -5.71 13.96
CA ASP A 263 -15.51 -5.06 14.76
C ASP A 263 -16.93 -5.27 14.22
N ILE A 264 -17.07 -5.84 13.01
CA ILE A 264 -18.35 -5.97 12.31
C ILE A 264 -18.61 -7.44 11.91
N ILE A 265 -19.77 -7.98 12.28
CA ILE A 265 -20.21 -9.34 11.92
C ILE A 265 -20.95 -9.36 10.57
N ILE A 266 -21.85 -8.42 10.34
CA ILE A 266 -22.56 -8.26 9.06
C ILE A 266 -21.99 -7.02 8.40
N ASP A 267 -21.21 -7.26 7.35
CA ASP A 267 -20.38 -6.25 6.70
C ASP A 267 -20.95 -5.88 5.35
N GLN A 268 -20.45 -4.77 4.80
CA GLN A 268 -20.97 -4.10 3.63
C GLN A 268 -19.86 -3.78 2.64
N SER A 269 -20.20 -3.83 1.36
CA SER A 269 -19.26 -3.50 0.29
C SER A 269 -19.05 -2.00 0.24
N GLY A 270 -17.85 -1.61 -0.16
CA GLY A 270 -17.43 -0.22 -0.19
C GLY A 270 -15.91 -0.08 -0.26
N LEU A 271 -15.43 1.12 0.02
CA LEU A 271 -14.03 1.50 -0.12
C LEU A 271 -13.44 1.82 1.25
N LEU A 272 -12.31 1.20 1.56
CA LEU A 272 -11.52 1.50 2.75
C LEU A 272 -10.33 2.38 2.32
N LEU A 273 -10.31 3.63 2.78
CA LEU A 273 -9.25 4.58 2.44
C LEU A 273 -8.07 4.41 3.39
N HIS A 274 -6.86 4.22 2.84
CA HIS A 274 -5.65 3.94 3.62
C HIS A 274 -4.78 5.17 3.86
N TRP A 275 -4.05 5.63 2.85
CA TRP A 275 -3.18 6.80 2.93
C TRP A 275 -3.12 7.49 1.57
N ILE A 276 -2.58 8.70 1.57
CA ILE A 276 -2.22 9.42 0.36
C ILE A 276 -0.70 9.41 0.26
N GLU A 277 -0.18 9.08 -0.91
CA GLU A 277 1.21 9.20 -1.27
C GLU A 277 1.39 10.42 -2.19
N LEU A 278 2.32 11.29 -1.86
CA LEU A 278 2.73 12.42 -2.70
C LEU A 278 4.13 12.14 -3.22
N VAL A 279 4.27 12.04 -4.54
CA VAL A 279 5.51 11.76 -5.28
C VAL A 279 5.96 12.99 -6.05
#